data_AF-A0A2D5T687-F1
#
_entry.id   AF-A0A2D5T687-F1
#
_cell.length_a   1.000
_cell.length_b   1.000
_cell.length_c   1.000
_cell.angle_alpha   90.00
_cell.angle_beta   90.00
_cell.angle_gamma   90.00
#
_symmetry.space_group_name_H-M   'P 1'
#
loop_
_entity.id
_entity.type
_entity.pdbx_description
1 polymer ?
#
loop_
_entity_poly.entity_id
_entity_poly.type
_entity_poly.pdbx_seq_one_letter_code
_entity_poly.pdbx_strand_id
1 'polypeptide(L)'
;MDPLSQGTVGAAFALSTANKNNLLKIGFIGFVAGLTPDLDVFIKSSTDPLLSLEYHRQFTHSLFFTPFGSLFVALLAYPLFKKSINFKTIYLACFFGYATHGLLDACTSYGTQLFWPFSNERVTWNNISIIDPLFTIPILTFVVISIKTKKKLFNYFAIGWTIFYLTLGLIQYERALSSAKQLAYSRGHDVERLTLKPSFGNLILWKSIYQHEEYFYVDAIRTFQSSSWCFGDNIRAFNYELHLPDLDKESQQSKDIERFRWFSQDYLGFDHERKIVTDIRYSMIPNQIEPLWGILIDNNREKDEHALWWTGRSLSKTQLELFKKMLSGKECRNNLNKKATH
;
A
#
# COMPACT_ATOMS: atom_id res chain seq x y z
N MET A 1 -1.57 1.81 -5.02
CA MET A 1 -1.96 0.52 -5.61
C MET A 1 -1.31 0.48 -6.97
N ASP A 2 -1.17 -0.68 -7.61
CA ASP A 2 -0.58 -0.69 -8.94
C ASP A 2 -1.45 0.10 -9.95
N PRO A 3 -0.84 0.77 -10.94
CA PRO A 3 -1.58 1.60 -11.89
C PRO A 3 -2.70 0.86 -12.64
N LEU A 4 -2.51 -0.43 -12.95
CA LEU A 4 -3.52 -1.19 -13.67
C LEU A 4 -4.78 -1.39 -12.83
N SER A 5 -4.64 -1.69 -11.53
CA SER A 5 -5.75 -1.69 -10.57
C SER A 5 -6.48 -0.34 -10.55
N GLN A 6 -5.72 0.75 -10.42
CA GLN A 6 -6.28 2.11 -10.30
C GLN A 6 -7.09 2.51 -11.52
N GLY A 7 -6.52 2.35 -12.71
CA GLY A 7 -7.24 2.64 -13.95
C GLY A 7 -8.44 1.71 -14.15
N THR A 8 -8.30 0.42 -13.82
CA THR A 8 -9.38 -0.56 -14.02
C THR A 8 -10.60 -0.25 -13.14
N VAL A 9 -10.40 0.04 -11.86
CA VAL A 9 -11.49 0.41 -10.95
C VAL A 9 -12.05 1.77 -11.33
N GLY A 10 -11.20 2.72 -11.70
CA GLY A 10 -11.64 4.03 -12.20
C GLY A 10 -12.54 3.93 -13.43
N ALA A 11 -12.21 3.03 -14.36
CA ALA A 11 -13.06 2.71 -15.51
C ALA A 11 -14.41 2.10 -15.09
N ALA A 12 -14.39 1.12 -14.17
CA ALA A 12 -15.61 0.47 -13.68
C ALA A 12 -16.59 1.46 -13.04
N PHE A 13 -16.10 2.36 -12.19
CA PHE A 13 -16.94 3.37 -11.55
C PHE A 13 -17.41 4.44 -12.52
N ALA A 14 -16.56 4.90 -13.44
CA ALA A 14 -16.94 5.85 -14.47
C ALA A 14 -18.04 5.32 -15.41
N LEU A 15 -18.01 4.03 -15.75
CA LEU A 15 -19.02 3.37 -16.59
C LEU A 15 -20.44 3.46 -16.02
N SER A 16 -20.61 3.68 -14.72
CA SER A 16 -21.90 3.94 -14.07
C SER A 16 -22.59 5.19 -14.66
N THR A 17 -21.81 6.18 -15.11
CA THR A 17 -22.30 7.43 -15.72
C THR A 17 -22.61 7.30 -17.22
N ALA A 18 -22.18 6.21 -17.85
CA ALA A 18 -22.21 6.07 -19.29
C ALA A 18 -23.60 5.75 -19.84
N ASN A 19 -23.92 6.27 -21.03
CA ASN A 19 -24.98 5.71 -21.87
C ASN A 19 -24.45 4.51 -22.68
N LYS A 20 -25.34 3.60 -23.11
CA LYS A 20 -24.98 2.37 -23.85
C LYS A 20 -24.10 2.64 -25.09
N ASN A 21 -24.23 3.81 -25.71
CA ASN A 21 -23.50 4.18 -26.92
C ASN A 21 -22.08 4.73 -26.65
N ASN A 22 -21.75 5.10 -25.42
CA ASN A 22 -20.49 5.78 -25.08
C ASN A 22 -19.64 4.98 -24.07
N LEU A 23 -19.94 3.71 -23.83
CA LEU A 23 -19.27 2.88 -22.81
C LEU A 23 -17.74 2.88 -22.99
N LEU A 24 -17.23 2.62 -24.20
CA LEU A 24 -15.78 2.59 -24.45
C LEU A 24 -15.10 3.92 -24.09
N LYS A 25 -15.68 5.05 -24.54
CA LYS A 25 -15.13 6.39 -24.29
C LYS A 25 -15.16 6.74 -22.81
N ILE A 26 -16.27 6.46 -22.12
CA ILE A 26 -16.40 6.73 -20.69
C ILE A 26 -15.49 5.82 -19.87
N GLY A 27 -15.37 4.53 -20.22
CA GLY A 27 -14.43 3.62 -19.58
C GLY A 27 -12.99 4.11 -19.73
N PHE A 28 -12.59 4.57 -20.92
CA PHE A 28 -11.27 5.16 -21.15
C PHE A 28 -11.04 6.44 -20.34
N ILE A 29 -12.00 7.37 -20.34
CA ILE A 29 -11.92 8.61 -19.54
C ILE A 29 -11.76 8.27 -18.05
N GLY A 30 -12.55 7.32 -17.53
CA GLY A 30 -12.47 6.85 -16.16
C GLY A 30 -11.14 6.17 -15.83
N PHE A 31 -10.61 5.37 -16.76
CA PHE A 31 -9.30 4.74 -16.62
C PHE A 31 -8.19 5.76 -16.47
N VAL A 32 -8.14 6.76 -17.36
CA VAL A 32 -7.13 7.82 -17.32
C VAL A 32 -7.30 8.70 -16.08
N ALA A 33 -8.54 9.07 -15.73
CA ALA A 33 -8.81 9.84 -14.50
C ALA A 33 -8.37 9.08 -13.25
N GLY A 34 -8.60 7.77 -13.21
CA GLY A 34 -8.14 6.89 -12.13
C GLY A 34 -6.62 6.72 -12.07
N LEU A 35 -5.87 7.06 -13.12
CA LEU A 35 -4.39 7.07 -13.09
C LEU A 35 -3.79 8.42 -12.71
N THR A 36 -4.58 9.50 -12.85
CA THR A 36 -4.06 10.87 -12.78
C THR A 36 -3.43 11.23 -11.43
N PRO A 37 -3.95 10.80 -10.26
CA PRO A 37 -3.35 11.17 -8.97
C PRO A 37 -1.86 10.81 -8.83
N ASP A 38 -1.44 9.67 -9.40
CA ASP A 38 -0.04 9.18 -9.40
C ASP A 38 0.91 10.02 -10.29
N LEU A 39 0.42 11.02 -11.03
CA LEU A 39 1.30 12.00 -11.69
C LEU A 39 2.12 12.81 -10.69
N ASP A 40 1.79 12.74 -9.39
CA ASP A 40 2.63 13.26 -8.31
C ASP A 40 4.03 12.61 -8.24
N VAL A 41 4.26 11.47 -8.91
CA VAL A 41 5.60 10.88 -9.07
C VAL A 41 6.61 11.81 -9.76
N PHE A 42 6.11 12.82 -10.49
CA PHE A 42 6.93 13.87 -11.10
C PHE A 42 7.31 14.98 -10.12
N ILE A 43 6.69 15.04 -8.93
CA ILE A 43 7.07 15.94 -7.84
C ILE A 43 8.26 15.31 -7.10
N LYS A 44 9.47 15.67 -7.53
CA LYS A 44 10.72 15.15 -6.99
C LYS A 44 11.83 16.20 -7.03
N SER A 45 12.83 16.02 -6.19
CA SER A 45 14.04 16.84 -6.18
C SER A 45 15.26 15.98 -6.48
N SER A 46 16.27 16.56 -7.13
CA SER A 46 17.56 15.91 -7.36
C SER A 46 18.45 15.92 -6.11
N THR A 47 18.20 16.84 -5.18
CA THR A 47 18.98 17.01 -3.94
C THR A 47 18.24 16.50 -2.72
N ASP A 48 16.91 16.56 -2.71
CA ASP A 48 16.05 16.07 -1.62
C ASP A 48 15.30 14.79 -2.06
N PRO A 49 15.81 13.61 -1.72
CA PRO A 49 15.17 12.36 -2.13
C PRO A 49 13.81 12.13 -1.45
N LEU A 50 13.61 12.68 -0.25
CA LEU A 50 12.39 12.46 0.53
C LEU A 50 11.21 13.28 0.04
N LEU A 51 11.45 14.36 -0.73
CA LEU A 51 10.38 15.17 -1.32
C LEU A 51 9.35 14.31 -2.08
N SER A 52 9.84 13.31 -2.83
CA SER A 52 8.99 12.41 -3.58
C SER A 52 8.09 11.55 -2.68
N LEU A 53 8.57 11.12 -1.51
CA LEU A 53 7.81 10.31 -0.55
C LEU A 53 6.77 11.13 0.21
N GLU A 54 7.07 12.39 0.47
CA GLU A 54 6.17 13.31 1.15
C GLU A 54 4.97 13.70 0.28
N TYR A 55 5.23 14.04 -0.99
CA TYR A 55 4.20 14.45 -1.92
C TYR A 55 3.46 13.28 -2.56
N HIS A 56 4.10 12.11 -2.70
CA HIS A 56 3.42 10.93 -3.22
C HIS A 56 2.31 10.48 -2.26
N ARG A 57 1.08 10.43 -2.78
CA ARG A 57 -0.17 10.20 -2.03
C ARG A 57 -0.56 11.29 -1.04
N GLN A 58 -0.19 12.53 -1.35
CA GLN A 58 -0.59 13.71 -0.59
C GLN A 58 -1.85 14.37 -1.19
N PHE A 59 -1.78 15.65 -1.57
CA PHE A 59 -2.93 16.45 -1.96
C PHE A 59 -3.67 15.86 -3.18
N THR A 60 -2.94 15.33 -4.16
CA THR A 60 -3.50 14.72 -5.38
C THR A 60 -4.43 13.54 -5.08
N HIS A 61 -4.26 12.88 -3.93
CA HIS A 61 -5.03 11.70 -3.52
C HIS A 61 -6.11 12.01 -2.48
N SER A 62 -6.21 13.27 -2.03
CA SER A 62 -7.15 13.67 -1.00
C SER A 62 -8.59 13.75 -1.53
N LEU A 63 -9.55 13.47 -0.65
CA LEU A 63 -10.98 13.64 -0.97
C LEU A 63 -11.33 15.10 -1.23
N PHE A 64 -10.65 16.03 -0.56
CA PHE A 64 -10.85 17.46 -0.76
C PHE A 64 -10.41 17.92 -2.15
N PHE A 65 -9.26 17.46 -2.63
CA PHE A 65 -8.75 17.82 -3.96
C PHE A 65 -9.46 17.09 -5.09
N THR A 66 -10.11 15.95 -4.81
CA THR A 66 -10.77 15.10 -5.81
C THR A 66 -11.68 15.87 -6.79
N PRO A 67 -12.61 16.75 -6.38
CA PRO A 67 -13.41 17.54 -7.32
C PRO A 67 -12.58 18.42 -8.25
N PHE A 68 -11.51 19.03 -7.74
CA PHE A 68 -10.63 19.94 -8.49
C PHE A 68 -9.74 19.18 -9.47
N GLY A 69 -9.11 18.09 -9.02
CA GLY A 69 -8.33 17.19 -9.88
C GLY A 69 -9.19 16.59 -10.98
N SER A 70 -10.41 16.17 -10.65
CA SER A 70 -11.39 15.66 -11.63
C SER A 70 -11.81 16.71 -12.65
N LEU A 71 -12.00 17.96 -12.22
CA LEU A 71 -12.33 19.07 -13.10
C LEU A 71 -11.17 19.35 -14.07
N PHE A 72 -9.94 19.37 -13.58
CA PHE A 72 -8.75 19.54 -14.40
C PHE A 72 -8.65 18.46 -15.49
N VAL A 73 -8.81 17.17 -15.13
CA VAL A 73 -8.81 16.07 -16.10
C VAL A 73 -9.97 16.22 -17.09
N ALA A 74 -11.16 16.59 -16.63
CA ALA A 74 -12.33 16.78 -17.48
C ALA A 74 -12.14 17.90 -18.50
N LEU A 75 -11.50 19.01 -18.12
CA LEU A 75 -11.16 20.12 -19.01
C LEU A 75 -10.19 19.70 -20.11
N LEU A 76 -9.19 18.87 -19.78
CA LEU A 76 -8.26 18.31 -20.76
C LEU A 76 -8.93 17.29 -21.69
N ALA A 77 -9.84 16.46 -21.16
CA ALA A 77 -10.54 15.44 -21.92
C ALA A 77 -11.65 16.02 -22.82
N TYR A 78 -12.31 17.11 -22.41
CA TYR A 78 -13.50 17.64 -23.08
C TYR A 78 -13.30 17.94 -24.59
N PRO A 79 -12.22 18.63 -25.03
CA PRO A 79 -11.99 18.90 -26.44
C PRO A 79 -11.95 17.65 -27.32
N LEU A 80 -11.49 16.52 -26.77
CA LEU A 80 -11.35 15.24 -27.49
C LEU A 80 -12.68 14.51 -27.67
N PHE A 81 -13.64 14.72 -26.75
CA PHE A 81 -14.88 13.92 -26.70
C PHE A 81 -16.17 14.74 -26.85
N LYS A 82 -16.09 16.08 -26.90
CA LYS A 82 -17.24 17.02 -26.96
C LYS A 82 -18.24 16.75 -28.09
N LYS A 83 -17.82 16.14 -29.19
CA LYS A 83 -18.70 15.76 -30.31
C LYS A 83 -19.71 14.65 -29.95
N SER A 84 -19.46 13.89 -28.89
CA SER A 84 -20.25 12.70 -28.55
C SER A 84 -20.72 12.63 -27.09
N ILE A 85 -20.11 13.42 -26.20
CA ILE A 85 -20.36 13.40 -24.76
C ILE A 85 -20.38 14.85 -24.28
N ASN A 86 -21.43 15.22 -23.54
CA ASN A 86 -21.51 16.54 -22.92
C ASN A 86 -20.49 16.67 -21.77
N PHE A 87 -20.16 17.91 -21.40
CA PHE A 87 -19.17 18.18 -20.36
C PHE A 87 -19.53 17.55 -19.01
N LYS A 88 -20.81 17.63 -18.60
CA LYS A 88 -21.28 17.07 -17.33
C LYS A 88 -20.98 15.57 -17.21
N THR A 89 -21.23 14.80 -18.26
CA THR A 89 -20.96 13.35 -18.27
C THR A 89 -19.45 13.07 -18.26
N ILE A 90 -18.63 13.85 -18.95
CA ILE A 90 -17.16 13.73 -18.87
C ILE A 90 -16.66 14.03 -17.46
N TYR A 91 -17.12 15.14 -16.88
CA TYR A 91 -16.77 15.51 -15.50
C TYR A 91 -17.16 14.43 -14.51
N LEU A 92 -18.38 13.88 -14.59
CA LEU A 92 -18.80 12.79 -13.71
C LEU A 92 -17.96 11.53 -13.92
N ALA A 93 -17.61 11.18 -15.16
CA ALA A 93 -16.72 10.05 -15.43
C ALA A 93 -15.32 10.27 -14.82
N CYS A 94 -14.76 11.47 -14.97
CA CYS A 94 -13.50 11.84 -14.32
C CYS A 94 -13.63 11.81 -12.80
N PHE A 95 -14.72 12.35 -12.24
CA PHE A 95 -14.97 12.39 -10.80
C PHE A 95 -15.00 11.01 -10.18
N PHE A 96 -15.79 10.10 -10.74
CA PHE A 96 -15.86 8.73 -10.22
C PHE A 96 -14.55 7.96 -10.43
N GLY A 97 -13.84 8.19 -11.54
CA GLY A 97 -12.54 7.55 -11.77
C GLY A 97 -11.44 8.06 -10.81
N TYR A 98 -11.37 9.37 -10.60
CA TYR A 98 -10.39 10.02 -9.73
C TYR A 98 -10.66 9.69 -8.26
N ALA A 99 -11.92 9.76 -7.82
CA ALA A 99 -12.32 9.53 -6.43
C ALA A 99 -11.97 8.13 -5.92
N THR A 100 -11.97 7.12 -6.79
CA THR A 100 -11.60 5.76 -6.38
C THR A 100 -10.12 5.64 -6.00
N HIS A 101 -9.25 6.49 -6.53
CA HIS A 101 -7.81 6.32 -6.39
C HIS A 101 -7.34 6.44 -4.93
N GLY A 102 -7.63 7.57 -4.28
CA GLY A 102 -7.25 7.82 -2.90
C GLY A 102 -7.86 6.80 -1.92
N LEU A 103 -9.10 6.38 -2.18
CA LEU A 103 -9.79 5.34 -1.41
C LEU A 103 -9.12 3.98 -1.56
N LEU A 104 -8.78 3.57 -2.78
CA LEU A 104 -8.06 2.32 -3.01
C LEU A 104 -6.67 2.33 -2.40
N ASP A 105 -5.99 3.48 -2.42
CA ASP A 105 -4.70 3.58 -1.77
C ASP A 105 -4.78 3.52 -0.25
N ALA A 106 -5.82 4.07 0.36
CA ALA A 106 -6.10 3.91 1.77
C ALA A 106 -6.36 2.43 2.15
N CYS A 107 -6.86 1.60 1.22
CA CYS A 107 -6.94 0.14 1.42
C CYS A 107 -5.56 -0.55 1.53
N THR A 108 -4.50 0.08 1.02
CA THR A 108 -3.14 -0.48 1.05
C THR A 108 -2.35 -0.02 2.28
N SER A 109 -1.16 -0.61 2.46
CA SER A 109 -0.30 -0.35 3.62
C SER A 109 0.73 0.78 3.49
N TYR A 110 0.69 1.53 2.39
CA TYR A 110 1.63 2.64 2.14
C TYR A 110 1.23 3.92 2.86
N GLY A 111 -0.07 4.15 2.99
CA GLY A 111 -0.60 5.32 3.67
C GLY A 111 -0.83 6.48 2.72
N THR A 112 -2.02 7.04 2.81
CA THR A 112 -2.52 8.11 1.94
C THR A 112 -3.06 9.24 2.80
N GLN A 113 -2.71 10.49 2.48
CA GLN A 113 -3.28 11.66 3.16
C GLN A 113 -4.70 11.95 2.66
N LEU A 114 -5.62 11.06 2.98
CA LEU A 114 -6.99 11.06 2.47
C LEU A 114 -7.76 12.34 2.86
N PHE A 115 -7.42 12.92 4.01
CA PHE A 115 -8.07 14.09 4.60
C PHE A 115 -7.27 15.39 4.46
N TRP A 116 -6.21 15.43 3.67
CA TRP A 116 -5.53 16.69 3.34
C TRP A 116 -6.54 17.69 2.73
N PRO A 117 -6.51 19.00 3.05
CA PRO A 117 -5.52 19.73 3.86
C PRO A 117 -5.84 19.78 5.36
N PHE A 118 -6.87 19.09 5.83
CA PHE A 118 -7.31 19.16 7.23
C PHE A 118 -6.45 18.30 8.17
N SER A 119 -5.81 17.26 7.64
CA SER A 119 -4.91 16.38 8.39
C SER A 119 -3.79 15.87 7.49
N ASN A 120 -2.60 15.70 8.08
CA ASN A 120 -1.44 15.05 7.46
C ASN A 120 -1.35 13.55 7.81
N GLU A 121 -2.37 12.97 8.45
CA GLU A 121 -2.39 11.54 8.78
C GLU A 121 -2.39 10.68 7.51
N ARG A 122 -1.52 9.67 7.46
CA ARG A 122 -1.47 8.68 6.38
C ARG A 122 -2.37 7.49 6.72
N VAL A 123 -3.58 7.48 6.16
CA VAL A 123 -4.59 6.44 6.40
C VAL A 123 -4.16 5.12 5.75
N THR A 124 -4.17 4.03 6.54
CA THR A 124 -3.87 2.66 6.10
C THR A 124 -4.87 1.66 6.68
N TRP A 125 -5.81 1.16 5.87
CA TRP A 125 -6.72 0.08 6.25
C TRP A 125 -6.11 -1.31 6.08
N ASN A 126 -5.01 -1.41 5.34
CA ASN A 126 -4.20 -2.63 5.24
C ASN A 126 -4.97 -3.87 4.76
N ASN A 127 -6.09 -3.73 4.06
CA ASN A 127 -6.96 -4.85 3.70
C ASN A 127 -6.67 -5.42 2.30
N ILE A 128 -5.74 -4.85 1.55
CA ILE A 128 -5.33 -5.37 0.24
C ILE A 128 -3.85 -5.11 -0.08
N SER A 129 -3.27 -6.00 -0.88
CA SER A 129 -1.90 -5.84 -1.39
C SER A 129 -1.81 -4.71 -2.41
N ILE A 130 -0.62 -4.12 -2.55
CA ILE A 130 -0.37 -3.06 -3.55
C ILE A 130 -0.58 -3.59 -4.97
N ILE A 131 -0.18 -4.85 -5.22
CA ILE A 131 -0.39 -5.57 -6.48
C ILE A 131 -1.21 -6.81 -6.16
N ASP A 132 -2.42 -6.90 -6.70
CA ASP A 132 -3.30 -8.05 -6.52
C ASP A 132 -4.02 -8.46 -7.83
N PRO A 133 -3.54 -9.50 -8.52
CA PRO A 133 -4.18 -10.00 -9.73
C PRO A 133 -5.59 -10.56 -9.51
N LEU A 134 -5.88 -11.11 -8.32
CA LEU A 134 -7.21 -11.64 -7.98
C LEU A 134 -8.23 -10.52 -7.77
N PHE A 135 -7.75 -9.33 -7.40
CA PHE A 135 -8.55 -8.10 -7.42
C PHE A 135 -8.72 -7.58 -8.85
N THR A 136 -7.61 -7.39 -9.58
CA THR A 136 -7.59 -6.62 -10.84
C THR A 136 -8.21 -7.34 -12.02
N ILE A 137 -7.82 -8.60 -12.25
CA ILE A 137 -8.18 -9.34 -13.47
C ILE A 137 -9.70 -9.53 -13.60
N PRO A 138 -10.45 -9.92 -12.54
CA PRO A 138 -11.90 -10.04 -12.63
C PRO A 138 -12.59 -8.72 -12.95
N ILE A 139 -12.17 -7.61 -12.33
CA ILE A 139 -12.74 -6.27 -12.58
C ILE A 139 -12.50 -5.88 -14.04
N LEU A 140 -11.26 -6.02 -14.52
CA LEU A 140 -10.89 -5.71 -15.91
C LEU A 140 -11.72 -6.57 -16.89
N THR A 141 -11.86 -7.85 -16.60
CA THR A 141 -12.65 -8.79 -17.40
C THR A 141 -14.09 -8.32 -17.50
N PHE A 142 -14.73 -7.99 -16.38
CA PHE A 142 -16.10 -7.51 -16.35
C PHE A 142 -16.28 -6.16 -17.06
N VAL A 143 -15.33 -5.23 -16.91
CA VAL A 143 -15.29 -3.95 -17.64
C VAL A 143 -15.24 -4.19 -19.14
N VAL A 144 -14.32 -5.05 -19.61
CA VAL A 144 -14.17 -5.38 -21.04
C VAL A 144 -15.43 -6.05 -21.59
N ILE A 145 -16.03 -6.99 -20.86
CA ILE A 145 -17.28 -7.64 -21.26
C ILE A 145 -18.41 -6.62 -21.32
N SER A 146 -18.51 -5.70 -20.35
CA SER A 146 -19.53 -4.65 -20.34
C SER A 146 -19.44 -3.78 -21.59
N ILE A 147 -18.23 -3.37 -21.98
CA ILE A 147 -17.98 -2.56 -23.18
C ILE A 147 -18.31 -3.35 -24.46
N LYS A 148 -17.83 -4.60 -24.59
CA LYS A 148 -18.04 -5.42 -25.79
C LYS A 148 -19.52 -5.80 -26.00
N THR A 149 -20.21 -6.18 -24.93
CA THR A 149 -21.62 -6.62 -25.00
C THR A 149 -22.62 -5.48 -24.92
N LYS A 150 -22.16 -4.27 -24.56
CA LYS A 150 -22.99 -3.11 -24.24
C LYS A 150 -24.00 -3.35 -23.10
N LYS A 151 -23.77 -4.37 -22.27
CA LYS A 151 -24.62 -4.72 -21.13
C LYS A 151 -24.01 -4.16 -19.84
N LYS A 152 -24.73 -3.22 -19.20
CA LYS A 152 -24.32 -2.61 -17.93
C LYS A 152 -24.24 -3.60 -16.75
N LEU A 153 -24.93 -4.74 -16.85
CA LEU A 153 -24.91 -5.79 -15.82
C LEU A 153 -23.48 -6.19 -15.42
N PHE A 154 -22.59 -6.37 -16.41
CA PHE A 154 -21.21 -6.74 -16.14
C PHE A 154 -20.44 -5.64 -15.41
N ASN A 155 -20.76 -4.37 -15.62
CA ASN A 155 -20.15 -3.29 -14.83
C ASN A 155 -20.53 -3.38 -13.34
N TYR A 156 -21.78 -3.77 -13.05
CA TYR A 156 -22.19 -4.01 -11.67
C TYR A 156 -21.49 -5.23 -11.06
N PHE A 157 -21.14 -6.25 -11.84
CA PHE A 157 -20.26 -7.33 -11.37
C PHE A 157 -18.83 -6.84 -11.09
N ALA A 158 -18.29 -5.91 -11.89
CA ALA A 158 -16.99 -5.31 -11.63
C ALA A 158 -16.97 -4.52 -10.30
N ILE A 159 -17.98 -3.68 -10.07
CA ILE A 159 -18.15 -2.92 -8.82
C ILE A 159 -18.42 -3.87 -7.65
N GLY A 160 -19.30 -4.86 -7.84
CA GLY A 160 -19.62 -5.86 -6.82
C GLY A 160 -18.39 -6.66 -6.41
N TRP A 161 -17.54 -7.06 -7.36
CA TRP A 161 -16.26 -7.73 -7.08
C TRP A 161 -15.30 -6.83 -6.30
N THR A 162 -15.21 -5.55 -6.68
CA THR A 162 -14.39 -4.55 -5.97
C THR A 162 -14.77 -4.49 -4.49
N ILE A 163 -16.06 -4.31 -4.20
CA ILE A 163 -16.57 -4.24 -2.83
C ILE A 163 -16.35 -5.56 -2.11
N PHE A 164 -16.76 -6.68 -2.72
CA PHE A 164 -16.62 -8.02 -2.16
C PHE A 164 -15.18 -8.34 -1.74
N TYR A 165 -14.20 -8.10 -2.62
CA TYR A 165 -12.80 -8.43 -2.37
C TYR A 165 -12.17 -7.55 -1.28
N LEU A 166 -12.49 -6.25 -1.26
CA LEU A 166 -12.04 -5.34 -0.20
C LEU A 166 -12.67 -5.69 1.16
N THR A 167 -13.94 -6.08 1.19
CA THR A 167 -14.61 -6.59 2.40
C THR A 167 -14.00 -7.91 2.86
N LEU A 168 -13.72 -8.85 1.94
CA LEU A 168 -13.01 -10.07 2.26
C LEU A 168 -11.64 -9.78 2.86
N GLY A 169 -10.93 -8.78 2.34
CA GLY A 169 -9.68 -8.26 2.88
C GLY A 169 -9.79 -7.81 4.34
N LEU A 170 -10.86 -7.07 4.70
CA LEU A 170 -11.12 -6.65 6.08
C LEU A 170 -11.36 -7.84 7.01
N ILE A 171 -12.15 -8.82 6.56
CA ILE A 171 -12.40 -10.04 7.34
C ILE A 171 -11.08 -10.80 7.58
N GLN A 172 -10.23 -10.90 6.55
CA GLN A 172 -8.94 -11.57 6.64
C GLN A 172 -7.96 -10.80 7.53
N TYR A 173 -7.98 -9.47 7.49
CA TYR A 173 -7.22 -8.61 8.40
C TYR A 173 -7.57 -8.91 9.86
N GLU A 174 -8.86 -8.96 10.22
CA GLU A 174 -9.29 -9.26 11.59
C GLU A 174 -8.86 -10.66 12.06
N ARG A 175 -8.94 -11.66 11.17
CA ARG A 175 -8.44 -13.02 11.45
C ARG A 175 -6.93 -13.02 11.68
N ALA A 176 -6.20 -12.27 10.86
CA ALA A 176 -4.75 -12.16 10.97
C ALA A 176 -4.35 -11.39 12.24
N LEU A 177 -5.11 -10.36 12.63
CA LEU A 177 -4.93 -9.58 13.86
C LEU A 177 -5.11 -10.40 15.12
N SER A 178 -6.21 -11.15 15.18
CA SER A 178 -6.46 -12.06 16.30
C SER A 178 -5.35 -13.10 16.43
N SER A 179 -4.88 -13.63 15.29
CA SER A 179 -3.76 -14.57 15.27
C SER A 179 -2.44 -13.89 15.66
N ALA A 180 -2.10 -12.72 15.15
CA ALA A 180 -0.87 -12.04 15.53
C ALA A 180 -0.81 -11.73 17.06
N LYS A 181 -1.93 -11.31 17.65
CA LYS A 181 -2.04 -11.09 19.10
C LYS A 181 -1.86 -12.38 19.90
N GLN A 182 -2.50 -13.48 19.49
CA GLN A 182 -2.31 -14.77 20.16
C GLN A 182 -0.85 -15.23 20.09
N LEU A 183 -0.12 -14.92 19.01
CA LEU A 183 1.30 -15.28 18.87
C LEU A 183 2.14 -14.51 19.88
N ALA A 184 1.94 -13.20 19.97
CA ALA A 184 2.61 -12.33 20.92
C ALA A 184 2.37 -12.79 22.37
N TYR A 185 1.11 -13.03 22.74
CA TYR A 185 0.79 -13.55 24.08
C TYR A 185 1.38 -14.93 24.36
N SER A 186 1.48 -15.79 23.34
CA SER A 186 2.13 -17.10 23.50
C SER A 186 3.64 -17.02 23.76
N ARG A 187 4.26 -15.88 23.45
CA ARG A 187 5.65 -15.53 23.79
C ARG A 187 5.77 -14.80 25.12
N GLY A 188 4.65 -14.48 25.78
CA GLY A 188 4.63 -13.65 26.98
C GLY A 188 4.83 -12.16 26.69
N HIS A 189 4.63 -11.72 25.44
CA HIS A 189 4.82 -10.33 25.03
C HIS A 189 3.51 -9.53 25.15
N ASP A 190 3.62 -8.32 25.69
CA ASP A 190 2.57 -7.30 25.61
C ASP A 190 2.68 -6.54 24.29
N VAL A 191 1.55 -6.39 23.60
CA VAL A 191 1.48 -5.75 22.27
C VAL A 191 1.21 -4.25 22.44
N GLU A 192 2.24 -3.44 22.32
CA GLU A 192 2.14 -1.97 22.39
C GLU A 192 1.54 -1.38 21.11
N ARG A 193 1.98 -1.91 19.97
CA ARG A 193 1.45 -1.59 18.65
C ARG A 193 1.61 -2.77 17.72
N LEU A 194 0.71 -2.85 16.75
CA LEU A 194 0.67 -3.95 15.79
C LEU A 194 0.12 -3.44 14.46
N THR A 195 0.80 -3.81 13.38
CA THR A 195 0.30 -3.62 12.02
C THR A 195 0.43 -4.92 11.22
N LEU A 196 -0.46 -5.07 10.25
CA LEU A 196 -0.52 -6.23 9.36
C LEU A 196 -0.50 -5.76 7.93
N LYS A 197 0.08 -6.58 7.06
CA LYS A 197 0.16 -6.28 5.64
C LYS A 197 -0.04 -7.54 4.83
N PRO A 198 -1.01 -7.59 3.91
CA PRO A 198 -1.11 -8.73 3.01
C PRO A 198 0.13 -8.78 2.12
N SER A 199 0.65 -9.98 1.92
CA SER A 199 1.76 -10.19 1.00
C SER A 199 1.34 -9.99 -0.45
N PHE A 200 2.28 -10.03 -1.40
CA PHE A 200 2.00 -9.77 -2.79
C PHE A 200 0.96 -10.74 -3.37
N GLY A 201 -0.06 -10.20 -4.03
CA GLY A 201 -0.98 -10.98 -4.87
C GLY A 201 -2.03 -11.83 -4.16
N ASN A 202 -2.24 -11.68 -2.84
CA ASN A 202 -3.19 -12.53 -2.12
C ASN A 202 -3.65 -11.93 -0.78
N LEU A 203 -4.79 -12.43 -0.27
CA LEU A 203 -5.34 -12.15 1.07
C LEU A 203 -5.13 -13.30 2.07
N ILE A 204 -4.23 -14.23 1.77
CA ILE A 204 -4.03 -15.47 2.55
C ILE A 204 -2.83 -15.33 3.50
N LEU A 205 -1.74 -14.74 3.05
CA LEU A 205 -0.49 -14.65 3.80
C LEU A 205 -0.19 -13.19 4.12
N TRP A 206 0.03 -12.91 5.40
CA TRP A 206 0.15 -11.58 5.97
C TRP A 206 1.49 -11.43 6.69
N LYS A 207 2.19 -10.32 6.49
CA LYS A 207 3.26 -9.88 7.38
C LYS A 207 2.63 -9.26 8.63
N SER A 208 3.01 -9.76 9.79
CA SER A 208 2.68 -9.20 11.09
C SER A 208 3.90 -8.51 11.67
N ILE A 209 3.70 -7.32 12.20
CA ILE A 209 4.73 -6.54 12.88
C ILE A 209 4.11 -6.03 14.15
N TYR A 210 4.64 -6.46 15.29
CA TYR A 210 4.23 -5.91 16.57
C TYR A 210 5.44 -5.44 17.35
N GLN A 211 5.25 -4.42 18.16
CA GLN A 211 6.25 -3.93 19.10
C GLN A 211 5.99 -4.49 20.48
N HIS A 212 7.07 -4.91 21.12
CA HIS A 212 7.12 -5.24 22.54
C HIS A 212 8.45 -4.71 23.07
N GLU A 213 8.38 -3.82 24.06
CA GLU A 213 9.52 -3.08 24.57
C GLU A 213 10.24 -2.34 23.42
N GLU A 214 11.56 -2.51 23.32
CA GLU A 214 12.38 -1.85 22.31
C GLU A 214 12.51 -2.65 21.00
N TYR A 215 11.73 -3.72 20.82
CA TYR A 215 11.85 -4.60 19.66
C TYR A 215 10.57 -4.68 18.84
N PHE A 216 10.76 -4.67 17.53
CA PHE A 216 9.75 -5.11 16.58
C PHE A 216 9.95 -6.59 16.26
N TYR A 217 8.88 -7.36 16.38
CA TYR A 217 8.81 -8.76 16.00
C TYR A 217 8.05 -8.89 14.69
N VAL A 218 8.66 -9.58 13.72
CA VAL A 218 8.13 -9.78 12.38
C VAL A 218 7.86 -11.25 12.16
N ASP A 219 6.61 -11.57 11.82
CA ASP A 219 6.17 -12.94 11.57
C ASP A 219 5.26 -12.99 10.35
N ALA A 220 5.10 -14.17 9.75
CA ALA A 220 4.06 -14.39 8.75
C ALA A 220 2.84 -15.07 9.39
N ILE A 221 1.65 -14.52 9.14
CA ILE A 221 0.37 -15.08 9.55
C ILE A 221 -0.37 -15.55 8.30
N ARG A 222 -0.78 -16.81 8.29
CA ARG A 222 -1.54 -17.40 7.19
C ARG A 222 -2.99 -17.59 7.61
N THR A 223 -3.92 -16.95 6.91
CA THR A 223 -5.37 -17.02 7.12
C THR A 223 -6.05 -17.67 5.93
N PHE A 224 -6.25 -18.99 5.94
CA PHE A 224 -7.02 -19.69 4.90
C PHE A 224 -8.26 -20.36 5.52
N GLN A 225 -8.26 -21.68 5.66
CA GLN A 225 -9.28 -22.41 6.42
C GLN A 225 -9.08 -22.20 7.92
N SER A 226 -7.89 -22.48 8.43
CA SER A 226 -7.43 -22.14 9.77
C SER A 226 -6.31 -21.09 9.71
N SER A 227 -6.06 -20.45 10.86
CA SER A 227 -4.90 -19.60 11.03
C SER A 227 -3.67 -20.41 11.44
N SER A 228 -2.55 -20.14 10.79
CA SER A 228 -1.23 -20.65 11.18
C SER A 228 -0.20 -19.52 11.12
N TRP A 229 0.92 -19.73 11.80
CA TRP A 229 1.98 -18.74 11.96
C TRP A 229 3.32 -19.34 11.56
N CYS A 230 4.10 -18.54 10.87
CA CYS A 230 5.43 -18.87 10.37
C CYS A 230 6.37 -17.87 11.05
N PHE A 231 7.20 -18.38 11.97
CA PHE A 231 8.10 -17.57 12.78
C PHE A 231 9.04 -16.77 11.89
N GLY A 232 9.35 -15.55 12.32
CA GLY A 232 10.28 -14.70 11.61
C GLY A 232 11.29 -14.02 12.52
N ASP A 233 11.82 -12.92 12.00
CA ASP A 233 12.90 -12.18 12.61
C ASP A 233 12.38 -11.15 13.63
N ASN A 234 13.30 -10.56 14.39
CA ASN A 234 13.05 -9.37 15.18
C ASN A 234 14.17 -8.35 14.95
N ILE A 235 13.86 -7.09 15.20
CA ILE A 235 14.79 -5.97 15.08
C ILE A 235 14.51 -4.95 16.17
N ARG A 236 15.56 -4.36 16.75
CA ARG A 236 15.39 -3.27 17.71
C ARG A 236 14.81 -2.05 16.99
N ALA A 237 13.87 -1.36 17.63
CA ALA A 237 13.34 -0.10 17.15
C ALA A 237 14.46 0.93 17.04
N PHE A 238 14.42 1.74 15.99
CA PHE A 238 15.43 2.76 15.76
C PHE A 238 15.49 3.78 16.90
N ASN A 239 16.71 4.01 17.37
CA ASN A 239 17.06 4.93 18.46
C ASN A 239 18.36 5.64 18.09
N TYR A 240 18.38 6.98 18.18
CA TYR A 240 19.54 7.78 17.79
C TYR A 240 20.81 7.46 18.58
N GLU A 241 20.71 7.40 19.90
CA GLU A 241 21.88 7.22 20.78
C GLU A 241 22.54 5.85 20.56
N LEU A 242 21.74 4.84 20.22
CA LEU A 242 22.24 3.49 19.99
C LEU A 242 22.76 3.27 18.56
N HIS A 243 22.08 3.83 17.57
CA HIS A 243 22.35 3.50 16.16
C HIS A 243 23.18 4.56 15.43
N LEU A 244 23.04 5.83 15.82
CA LEU A 244 23.71 6.98 15.20
C LEU A 244 24.21 7.98 16.27
N PRO A 245 25.04 7.57 17.25
CA PRO A 245 25.49 8.45 18.33
C PRO A 245 26.30 9.66 17.85
N ASP A 246 26.99 9.53 16.71
CA ASP A 246 27.87 10.57 16.18
C ASP A 246 27.16 11.53 15.20
N LEU A 247 25.87 11.31 14.90
CA LEU A 247 25.14 12.16 13.98
C LEU A 247 24.77 13.49 14.65
N ASP A 248 25.15 14.60 14.02
CA ASP A 248 24.70 15.94 14.45
C ASP A 248 23.16 16.03 14.35
N LYS A 249 22.49 16.22 15.48
CA LYS A 249 21.02 16.34 15.57
C LYS A 249 20.48 17.57 14.83
N GLU A 250 21.32 18.56 14.56
CA GLU A 250 20.96 19.75 13.78
C GLU A 250 21.26 19.62 12.29
N SER A 251 21.77 18.46 11.82
CA SER A 251 22.04 18.20 10.41
C SER A 251 20.76 18.00 9.59
N GLN A 252 20.87 18.21 8.27
CA GLN A 252 19.80 17.90 7.33
C GLN A 252 19.45 16.40 7.33
N GLN A 253 20.45 15.52 7.50
CA GLN A 253 20.22 14.07 7.64
C GLN A 253 19.37 13.74 8.88
N SER A 254 19.55 14.44 10.01
CA SER A 254 18.68 14.25 11.19
C SER A 254 17.23 14.67 10.91
N LYS A 255 17.03 15.75 10.15
CA LYS A 255 15.67 16.17 9.71
C LYS A 255 15.07 15.14 8.75
N ASP A 256 15.88 14.59 7.85
CA ASP A 256 15.45 13.55 6.92
C ASP A 256 15.03 12.26 7.64
N ILE A 257 15.72 11.89 8.73
CA ILE A 257 15.29 10.76 9.57
C ILE A 257 13.91 11.03 10.19
N GLU A 258 13.62 12.24 10.66
CA GLU A 258 12.29 12.55 11.22
C GLU A 258 11.19 12.62 10.15
N ARG A 259 11.50 13.14 8.96
CA ARG A 259 10.60 13.08 7.79
C ARG A 259 10.30 11.63 7.42
N PHE A 260 11.33 10.78 7.40
CA PHE A 260 11.20 9.36 7.14
C PHE A 260 10.47 8.62 8.27
N ARG A 261 10.68 9.00 9.53
CA ARG A 261 9.96 8.47 10.70
C ARG A 261 8.46 8.71 10.58
N TRP A 262 8.06 9.95 10.25
CA TRP A 262 6.67 10.29 10.01
C TRP A 262 6.08 9.47 8.85
N PHE A 263 6.79 9.39 7.71
CA PHE A 263 6.38 8.58 6.56
C PHE A 263 6.20 7.09 6.90
N SER A 264 7.12 6.56 7.70
CA SER A 264 7.13 5.17 8.13
C SER A 264 6.18 4.86 9.29
N GLN A 265 5.42 5.85 9.77
CA GLN A 265 4.59 5.75 10.98
C GLN A 265 5.41 5.21 12.16
N ASP A 266 6.68 5.63 12.25
CA ASP A 266 7.65 5.23 13.25
C ASP A 266 7.94 3.71 13.31
N TYR A 267 7.72 2.97 12.21
CA TYR A 267 8.19 1.59 12.06
C TYR A 267 9.63 1.59 11.52
N LEU A 268 10.54 2.18 12.29
CA LEU A 268 11.94 2.32 11.90
C LEU A 268 12.81 1.22 12.53
N GLY A 269 13.66 0.62 11.70
CA GLY A 269 14.77 -0.24 12.11
C GLY A 269 16.11 0.32 11.65
N PHE A 270 17.19 -0.39 11.93
CA PHE A 270 18.53 0.01 11.51
C PHE A 270 19.34 -1.17 10.97
N ASP A 271 19.94 -0.98 9.80
CA ASP A 271 20.93 -1.89 9.22
C ASP A 271 22.33 -1.34 9.54
N HIS A 272 23.03 -2.00 10.47
CA HIS A 272 24.37 -1.58 10.91
C HIS A 272 25.44 -1.70 9.83
N GLU A 273 25.36 -2.72 8.97
CA GLU A 273 26.38 -2.95 7.94
C GLU A 273 26.37 -1.84 6.90
N ARG A 274 25.16 -1.39 6.54
CA ARG A 274 24.96 -0.41 5.48
C ARG A 274 24.73 1.01 6.01
N LYS A 275 24.58 1.18 7.32
CA LYS A 275 24.17 2.43 8.00
C LYS A 275 22.86 2.99 7.45
N ILE A 276 21.85 2.12 7.33
CA ILE A 276 20.55 2.48 6.75
C ILE A 276 19.50 2.52 7.85
N VAL A 277 18.76 3.62 7.93
CA VAL A 277 17.49 3.69 8.67
C VAL A 277 16.40 3.13 7.76
N THR A 278 15.73 2.06 8.20
CA THR A 278 14.89 1.22 7.34
C THR A 278 13.41 1.27 7.73
N ASP A 279 12.52 1.12 6.75
CA ASP A 279 11.09 0.93 7.01
C ASP A 279 10.77 -0.56 7.13
N ILE A 280 10.65 -1.06 8.36
CA ILE A 280 10.48 -2.49 8.61
C ILE A 280 9.15 -3.03 8.10
N ARG A 281 8.20 -2.15 7.74
CA ARG A 281 6.92 -2.54 7.15
C ARG A 281 7.10 -3.22 5.81
N TYR A 282 8.24 -3.05 5.14
CA TYR A 282 8.43 -3.49 3.77
C TYR A 282 9.61 -4.44 3.64
N SER A 283 9.29 -5.71 3.35
CA SER A 283 10.23 -6.76 3.00
C SER A 283 9.65 -7.61 1.87
N MET A 284 10.50 -8.27 1.08
CA MET A 284 10.02 -9.20 0.05
C MET A 284 9.30 -10.42 0.65
N ILE A 285 9.77 -10.87 1.82
CA ILE A 285 9.29 -12.06 2.50
C ILE A 285 8.61 -11.65 3.81
N PRO A 286 7.36 -12.11 4.07
CA PRO A 286 6.54 -11.57 5.16
C PRO A 286 7.05 -11.88 6.56
N ASN A 287 7.86 -12.92 6.77
CA ASN A 287 8.48 -13.24 8.06
C ASN A 287 9.93 -12.72 8.17
N GLN A 288 10.39 -11.83 7.28
CA GLN A 288 11.76 -11.31 7.30
C GLN A 288 11.81 -9.80 7.53
N ILE A 289 12.95 -9.32 8.05
CA ILE A 289 13.24 -7.89 8.26
C ILE A 289 14.09 -7.26 7.14
N GLU A 290 14.58 -8.03 6.16
CA GLU A 290 15.36 -7.46 5.05
C GLU A 290 14.55 -6.36 4.34
N PRO A 291 15.02 -5.10 4.40
CA PRO A 291 14.24 -3.95 3.98
C PRO A 291 14.18 -3.82 2.46
N LEU A 292 13.03 -3.37 1.94
CA LEU A 292 12.94 -2.97 0.52
C LEU A 292 13.52 -1.59 0.27
N TRP A 293 13.56 -0.74 1.29
CA TRP A 293 14.04 0.62 1.20
C TRP A 293 14.39 1.20 2.57
N GLY A 294 15.13 2.31 2.51
CA GLY A 294 15.51 3.11 3.66
C GLY A 294 16.29 4.34 3.23
N ILE A 295 16.81 5.07 4.20
CA ILE A 295 17.75 6.17 3.98
C ILE A 295 19.12 5.79 4.54
N LEU A 296 20.15 5.95 3.71
CA LEU A 296 21.54 5.74 4.09
C LEU A 296 22.08 7.02 4.72
N ILE A 297 22.67 6.87 5.90
CA ILE A 297 23.27 7.95 6.67
C ILE A 297 24.79 7.91 6.50
N ASP A 298 25.35 9.04 6.10
CA ASP A 298 26.79 9.20 5.86
C ASP A 298 27.34 10.37 6.67
N ASN A 299 28.16 10.06 7.67
CA ASN A 299 28.76 11.06 8.57
C ASN A 299 29.81 11.95 7.86
N ASN A 300 30.23 11.62 6.64
CA ASN A 300 31.19 12.43 5.89
C ASN A 300 30.54 13.56 5.08
N ARG A 301 29.20 13.55 4.98
CA ARG A 301 28.44 14.59 4.27
C ARG A 301 28.42 15.90 5.04
N GLU A 302 28.30 17.01 4.31
CA GLU A 302 28.16 18.33 4.92
C GLU A 302 26.84 18.44 5.72
N LYS A 303 26.79 19.41 6.64
CA LYS A 303 25.68 19.54 7.59
C LYS A 303 24.31 19.74 6.92
N ASP A 304 24.29 20.38 5.76
CA ASP A 304 23.10 20.70 4.96
C ASP A 304 22.79 19.67 3.86
N GLU A 305 23.62 18.64 3.69
CA GLU A 305 23.38 17.58 2.72
C GLU A 305 22.32 16.58 3.19
N HIS A 306 21.44 16.19 2.27
CA HIS A 306 20.42 15.18 2.52
C HIS A 306 20.97 13.75 2.64
N ALA A 307 20.22 12.92 3.36
CA ALA A 307 20.46 11.47 3.40
C ALA A 307 20.21 10.84 2.02
N LEU A 308 20.84 9.71 1.72
CA LEU A 308 20.70 9.06 0.42
C LEU A 308 19.56 8.05 0.42
N TRP A 309 18.70 8.06 -0.60
CA TRP A 309 17.68 7.04 -0.77
C TRP A 309 18.30 5.70 -1.17
N TRP A 310 17.96 4.65 -0.44
CA TRP A 310 18.41 3.28 -0.73
C TRP A 310 17.22 2.36 -1.01
N THR A 311 17.38 1.45 -1.97
CA THR A 311 16.39 0.39 -2.24
C THR A 311 17.05 -0.97 -2.46
N GLY A 312 16.54 -2.00 -1.79
CA GLY A 312 16.90 -3.40 -2.00
C GLY A 312 15.81 -4.10 -2.81
N ARG A 313 16.13 -4.60 -4.01
CA ARG A 313 15.14 -5.24 -4.91
C ARG A 313 15.48 -6.68 -5.32
N SER A 314 16.43 -7.33 -4.66
CA SER A 314 16.80 -8.70 -4.99
C SER A 314 15.90 -9.70 -4.27
N LEU A 315 15.11 -10.47 -5.03
CA LEU A 315 14.45 -11.68 -4.55
C LEU A 315 15.23 -12.90 -5.05
N SER A 316 15.83 -13.65 -4.14
CA SER A 316 16.49 -14.90 -4.49
C SER A 316 15.48 -16.02 -4.80
N LYS A 317 15.89 -17.03 -5.58
CA LYS A 317 15.06 -18.23 -5.81
C LYS A 317 14.66 -18.89 -4.49
N THR A 318 15.56 -18.94 -3.52
CA THR A 318 15.31 -19.51 -2.18
C THR A 318 14.21 -18.75 -1.44
N GLN A 319 14.23 -17.41 -1.48
CA GLN A 319 13.19 -16.57 -0.89
C GLN A 319 11.83 -16.78 -1.58
N LEU A 320 11.81 -16.89 -2.91
CA LEU A 320 10.58 -17.20 -3.64
C LEU A 320 9.99 -18.56 -3.25
N GLU A 321 10.82 -19.58 -3.08
CA GLU A 321 10.37 -20.89 -2.62
C GLU A 321 9.88 -20.86 -1.17
N LEU A 322 10.55 -20.12 -0.29
CA LEU A 322 10.08 -19.89 1.09
C LEU A 322 8.70 -19.22 1.09
N PHE A 323 8.51 -18.18 0.27
CA PHE A 323 7.22 -17.52 0.09
C PHE A 323 6.10 -18.51 -0.30
N LYS A 324 6.36 -19.37 -1.29
CA LYS A 324 5.41 -20.41 -1.73
C LYS A 324 5.11 -21.43 -0.63
N LYS A 325 6.12 -21.85 0.14
CA LYS A 325 5.95 -22.78 1.26
C LYS A 325 5.08 -22.17 2.36
N MET A 326 5.29 -20.89 2.70
CA MET A 326 4.43 -20.18 3.65
C MET A 326 3.01 -20.02 3.13
N LEU A 327 2.84 -19.63 1.85
CA LEU A 327 1.52 -19.47 1.25
C LEU A 327 0.72 -20.78 1.21
N SER A 328 1.40 -21.91 0.95
CA SER A 328 0.80 -23.25 1.01
C SER A 328 0.65 -23.80 2.44
N GLY A 329 1.23 -23.14 3.44
CA GLY A 329 1.18 -23.55 4.84
C GLY A 329 2.20 -24.62 5.25
N LYS A 330 3.09 -25.05 4.34
CA LYS A 330 4.11 -26.08 4.61
C LYS A 330 5.19 -25.63 5.61
N GLU A 331 5.40 -24.33 5.74
CA GLU A 331 6.41 -23.74 6.64
C GLU A 331 5.81 -23.24 7.97
N CYS A 332 4.48 -23.26 8.10
CA CYS A 332 3.78 -22.59 9.20
C CYS A 332 3.26 -23.62 10.21
N ARG A 333 3.42 -23.35 11.51
CA ARG A 333 2.91 -24.24 12.56
C ARG A 333 1.42 -23.97 12.80
N ASN A 334 0.63 -25.03 12.92
CA ASN A 334 -0.80 -24.91 13.23
C ASN A 334 -1.04 -24.63 14.71
N ASN A 335 -2.06 -23.81 14.99
CA ASN A 335 -2.56 -23.51 16.34
C ASN A 335 -3.04 -24.77 17.11
N LEU A 336 -3.29 -25.88 16.41
CA LEU A 336 -3.87 -27.12 16.94
C LEU A 336 -2.88 -28.03 17.69
N ASN A 337 -1.56 -27.88 17.53
CA ASN A 337 -0.59 -28.79 18.16
C ASN A 337 -0.28 -28.52 19.64
N LYS A 338 -0.98 -27.57 20.29
CA LYS A 338 -0.84 -27.31 21.73
C LYS A 338 -1.83 -28.05 22.64
N LYS A 339 -2.75 -28.85 22.10
CA LYS A 339 -3.74 -29.60 22.90
C LYS A 339 -3.40 -31.08 23.18
N ALA A 340 -2.21 -31.55 22.83
CA ALA A 340 -1.85 -32.97 22.98
C ALA A 340 -0.47 -33.17 23.60
N THR A 341 -0.17 -32.51 24.71
CA THR A 341 0.89 -32.92 25.67
C THR A 341 0.64 -32.20 26.99
N HIS A 342 -0.20 -32.78 27.84
CA HIS A 342 -0.14 -32.64 29.28
C HIS A 342 -0.50 -33.99 29.91
#